data_AF-A0A6L5HWQ9-F1
#
_entry.id   AF-A0A6L5HWQ9-F1
#
_cell.length_a   1.000
_cell.length_b   1.000
_cell.length_c   1.000
_cell.angle_alpha   90.00
_cell.angle_beta   90.00
_cell.angle_gamma   90.00
#
_symmetry.space_group_name_H-M   'P 1'
#
loop_
_entity.id
_entity.type
_entity.pdbx_description
1 polymer ?
#
loop_
_entity_poly.entity_id
_entity_poly.type
_entity_poly.pdbx_seq_one_letter_code
_entity_poly.pdbx_strand_id
1 'polypeptide(L)' 'SIPELLLLGGGVPLFAGTELVGAMGVAGAGGAEQDEACAVSAAQQIGLTTQRN' A
#
# COMPACT_ATOMS: atom_id res chain seq x y z
N SER A 1 14.69 11.64 13.09
CA SER A 1 13.81 10.46 12.95
C SER A 1 12.38 10.96 12.86
N ILE A 2 11.56 10.35 11.99
CA ILE A 2 10.12 10.58 12.03
C ILE A 2 9.58 9.62 13.10
N PRO A 3 8.92 10.12 14.16
CA PRO A 3 8.28 9.23 15.13
C PRO A 3 7.33 8.27 14.41
N GLU A 4 7.30 7.00 14.84
CA GLU A 4 6.35 5.99 14.34
C GLU A 4 6.54 5.55 12.88
N LEU A 5 7.63 5.96 12.23
CA LEU A 5 8.01 5.42 10.93
C LEU A 5 8.49 3.97 11.06
N LEU A 6 7.78 3.06 10.41
CA LEU A 6 8.19 1.67 10.24
C LEU A 6 8.89 1.49 8.89
N LEU A 7 10.19 1.23 8.90
CA LEU A 7 10.98 0.92 7.70
C LEU A 7 10.90 -0.58 7.37
N LEU A 8 9.68 -1.03 7.09
CA LEU A 8 9.33 -2.41 6.72
C LEU A 8 8.54 -2.35 5.39
N GLY A 9 8.68 -3.37 4.53
CA GLY A 9 7.87 -3.47 3.32
C GLY A 9 6.40 -3.78 3.63
N GLY A 10 5.53 -3.74 2.62
CA GLY A 10 4.08 -3.94 2.76
C GLY A 10 3.23 -2.67 2.68
N GLY A 11 3.86 -1.51 2.45
CA GLY A 11 3.20 -0.23 2.22
C GLY A 11 3.08 0.11 0.73
N VAL A 12 1.90 0.52 0.27
CA VAL A 12 1.65 0.97 -1.11
C VAL A 12 0.96 2.34 -1.14
N PRO A 13 1.27 3.22 -2.11
CA PRO A 13 0.48 4.43 -2.34
C PRO A 13 -0.90 4.08 -2.92
N LEU A 14 -1.88 4.96 -2.75
CA LEU A 14 -3.24 4.80 -3.30
C LEU A 14 -3.58 5.98 -4.20
N PHE A 15 -4.00 5.67 -5.43
CA PHE A 15 -4.39 6.65 -6.43
C PHE A 15 -5.85 6.48 -6.86
N ALA A 16 -6.55 7.61 -7.00
CA ALA A 16 -7.83 7.72 -7.70
C ALA A 16 -7.60 8.39 -9.06
N GLY A 17 -7.43 7.59 -10.11
CA GLY A 17 -6.90 8.08 -11.39
C GLY A 17 -5.44 8.50 -11.26
N THR A 18 -5.14 9.79 -11.44
CA THR A 18 -3.77 10.34 -11.30
C THR A 18 -3.53 11.03 -9.95
N GLU A 19 -4.58 11.19 -9.13
CA GLU A 19 -4.52 11.87 -7.84
C GLU A 19 -4.05 10.90 -6.75
N LEU A 20 -3.01 11.29 -6.01
CA LEU A 20 -2.54 10.55 -4.83
C LEU A 20 -3.46 10.88 -3.66
N VAL A 21 -4.28 9.91 -3.24
CA VAL A 21 -5.31 10.11 -2.21
C VAL A 21 -4.91 9.54 -0.85
N GLY A 22 -3.86 8.73 -0.78
CA GLY A 22 -3.36 8.17 0.48
C GLY A 22 -2.36 7.04 0.29
N ALA A 23 -2.26 6.17 1.30
CA ALA A 23 -1.45 4.96 1.30
C ALA A 23 -2.11 3.87 2.16
N MET A 24 -1.75 2.62 1.91
CA MET A 24 -2.18 1.45 2.69
C MET A 24 -0.95 0.67 3.15
N GLY A 25 -0.94 0.26 4.42
CA GLY A 25 0.08 -0.64 4.97
C GLY A 25 -0.57 -1.93 5.46
N VAL A 26 -0.02 -3.07 5.06
CA VAL A 26 -0.42 -4.39 5.54
C VAL A 26 0.77 -5.05 6.23
N ALA A 27 0.50 -5.85 7.27
CA ALA A 27 1.50 -6.65 7.96
C ALA A 27 0.87 -7.97 8.42
N GLY A 28 1.65 -9.05 8.38
CA GLY A 28 1.24 -10.36 8.91
C GLY A 28 0.91 -11.42 7.86
N ALA A 29 1.08 -11.13 6.56
CA ALA A 29 0.88 -12.09 5.47
C ALA A 29 2.07 -13.06 5.27
N GLY A 30 3.10 -12.99 6.11
CA GLY A 30 4.25 -13.90 6.10
C GLY A 30 5.52 -13.34 5.46
N GLY A 31 5.54 -12.05 5.12
CA GLY A 31 6.70 -11.34 4.58
C GLY A 31 6.31 -10.07 3.82
N ALA A 32 7.29 -9.21 3.55
CA ALA A 32 7.06 -7.90 2.93
C ALA A 32 6.39 -7.99 1.54
N GLU A 33 6.79 -8.97 0.72
CA GLU A 33 6.20 -9.19 -0.61
C GLU A 33 4.74 -9.65 -0.50
N GLN A 34 4.44 -10.52 0.46
CA GLN A 34 3.08 -11.01 0.71
C GLN A 34 2.19 -9.89 1.26
N ASP A 35 2.72 -9.07 2.17
CA ASP A 35 2.02 -7.91 2.72
C ASP A 35 1.70 -6.89 1.62
N GLU A 36 2.66 -6.61 0.73
CA GLU A 36 2.45 -5.72 -0.43
C GLU A 36 1.39 -6.30 -1.38
N ALA A 37 1.44 -7.60 -1.70
CA ALA A 37 0.44 -8.25 -2.54
C ALA A 37 -0.98 -8.16 -1.95
N CYS A 38 -1.12 -8.31 -0.63
CA CYS A 38 -2.38 -8.09 0.07
C CYS A 38 -2.86 -6.63 -0.06
N ALA A 39 -1.96 -5.65 0.12
CA ALA A 39 -2.30 -4.23 0.01
C ALA A 39 -2.74 -3.85 -1.41
N VAL A 40 -2.04 -4.35 -2.45
CA VAL A 40 -2.41 -4.16 -3.85
C VAL A 40 -3.78 -4.76 -4.15
N SER A 41 -4.03 -6.00 -3.70
CA SER A 41 -5.32 -6.69 -3.91
C SER A 41 -6.47 -5.92 -3.25
N ALA A 42 -6.27 -5.42 -2.03
CA ALA A 42 -7.26 -4.63 -1.32
C ALA A 42 -7.55 -3.29 -2.04
N ALA A 43 -6.52 -2.59 -2.52
CA ALA A 43 -6.68 -1.35 -3.29
C ALA A 43 -7.51 -1.57 -4.56
N GLN A 44 -7.20 -2.63 -5.32
CA GLN A 44 -7.93 -2.99 -6.54
C GLN A 44 -9.41 -3.30 -6.25
N GLN A 45 -9.70 -3.99 -5.14
CA GLN A 45 -11.07 -4.35 -4.74
C GLN A 45 -11.97 -3.13 -4.51
N ILE A 46 -11.40 -1.99 -4.15
CA ILE A 46 -12.11 -0.72 -3.92
C ILE A 46 -11.91 0.30 -5.05
N GLY A 47 -11.34 -0.11 -6.18
CA GLY A 47 -11.18 0.73 -7.37
C GLY A 47 -10.04 1.74 -7.31
N LEU A 48 -9.05 1.55 -6.43
CA LEU A 48 -7.84 2.35 -6.36
C LEU A 48 -6.66 1.64 -7.04
N THR A 49 -5.70 2.41 -7.55
CA THR A 49 -4.44 1.86 -8.10
C THR A 49 -3.27 2.15 -7.17
N THR A 50 -2.21 1.34 -7.26
CA THR A 50 -0.96 1.53 -6.50
C THR A 50 0.17 2.15 -7.33
N GLN A 51 -0.13 2.47 -8.60
CA GLN A 51 0.75 3.20 -9.50
C GLN A 51 0.00 4.40 -10.05
N ARG A 52 0.73 5.48 -10.27
CA ARG A 52 0.22 6.64 -10.99
C ARG A 52 0.10 6.25 -12.46
N ASN A 53 -1.13 6.15 -12.95
CA ASN A 53 -1.42 5.94 -14.37
C ASN A 53 -1.04 7.17 -15.21
#